data_AF-A0A346R7R6-F1
#
_entry.id   AF-A0A346R7R6-F1
#
_cell.length_a   1.000
_cell.length_b   1.000
_cell.length_c   1.000
_cell.angle_alpha   90.00
_cell.angle_beta   90.00
_cell.angle_gamma   90.00
#
_symmetry.space_group_name_H-M   'P 1'
#
loop_
_entity.id
_entity.type
_entity.pdbx_description
1 polymer ?
#
loop_
_entity_poly.entity_id
_entity_poly.type
_entity_poly.pdbx_seq_one_letter_code
_entity_poly.pdbx_strand_id
1 'polypeptide(L)'
;MLLAPLAPSAAKANGDMPGVVSVTVERPYDEVRQDLEDAIVNRGYVVDYNAHIGDMLSRTAEDVGAGRAIYTKAEAMQFCSAVLSRKAMEADPMNIAYCPYVLFVYERADTPGSVTVGHRKLGEGTSAASAEALGDIDGVLTEIVEEAAGE
;
A
#
# COMPACT_ATOMS: atom_id res chain seq x y z
N MET A 1 4.57 5.34 39.23
CA MET A 1 4.77 5.25 37.77
C MET A 1 3.38 5.13 37.15
N LEU A 2 2.76 6.25 36.77
CA LEU A 2 1.48 6.24 36.08
C LEU A 2 1.75 6.01 34.60
N LEU A 3 1.24 4.90 34.05
CA LEU A 3 1.16 4.67 32.62
C LEU A 3 0.11 5.62 32.04
N ALA A 4 0.53 6.51 31.15
CA ALA A 4 -0.37 7.29 30.32
C ALA A 4 -0.92 6.37 29.20
N PRO A 5 -2.23 6.37 28.93
CA PRO A 5 -2.78 5.65 27.79
C PRO A 5 -2.34 6.31 26.48
N LEU A 6 -1.82 5.52 25.53
CA LEU A 6 -1.64 5.97 24.15
C LEU A 6 -3.02 6.23 23.55
N ALA A 7 -3.28 7.49 23.18
CA ALA A 7 -4.45 7.83 22.40
C ALA A 7 -4.24 7.38 20.94
N PRO A 8 -5.27 6.84 20.25
CA PRO A 8 -5.18 6.51 18.84
C PRO A 8 -4.88 7.79 18.03
N SER A 9 -3.84 7.72 17.19
CA SER A 9 -3.47 8.80 16.28
C SER A 9 -4.58 8.96 15.25
N ALA A 10 -5.13 10.16 15.11
CA ALA A 10 -6.25 10.40 14.20
C ALA A 10 -5.76 10.31 12.76
N ALA A 11 -6.10 9.22 12.08
CA ALA A 11 -5.91 9.07 10.65
C ALA A 11 -6.68 10.19 9.92
N LYS A 12 -5.99 10.96 9.07
CA LYS A 12 -6.64 11.88 8.14
C LYS A 12 -6.73 11.18 6.79
N ALA A 13 -7.95 10.97 6.31
CA ALA A 13 -8.16 10.61 4.91
C ALA A 13 -7.66 11.78 4.04
N ASN A 14 -6.51 11.60 3.38
CA ASN A 14 -6.08 12.54 2.34
C ASN A 14 -6.95 12.33 1.10
N GLY A 15 -7.24 13.44 0.38
CA GLY A 15 -8.26 13.54 -0.65
C GLY A 15 -8.41 12.31 -1.54
N ASP A 16 -9.66 11.85 -1.65
CA ASP A 16 -10.07 10.64 -2.35
C ASP A 16 -9.57 10.67 -3.81
N MET A 17 -8.46 9.98 -4.09
CA MET A 17 -7.99 9.77 -5.46
C MET A 17 -8.83 8.63 -6.02
N PRO A 18 -9.65 8.86 -7.08
CA PRO A 18 -10.49 7.82 -7.64
C PRO A 18 -9.66 6.58 -8.00
N GLY A 19 -10.09 5.42 -7.49
CA GLY A 19 -9.40 4.15 -7.73
C GLY A 19 -8.23 3.86 -6.78
N VAL A 20 -8.02 4.65 -5.74
CA VAL A 20 -7.01 4.40 -4.69
C VAL A 20 -7.69 4.35 -3.33
N VAL A 21 -7.27 3.41 -2.49
CA VAL A 21 -7.59 3.38 -1.06
C VAL A 21 -6.31 3.73 -0.31
N SER A 22 -6.38 4.70 0.60
CA SER A 22 -5.21 5.11 1.36
C SER A 22 -5.59 5.75 2.69
N VAL A 23 -4.74 5.53 3.68
CA VAL A 23 -4.83 6.12 5.02
C VAL A 23 -3.57 6.94 5.27
N THR A 24 -3.70 8.10 5.92
CA THR A 24 -2.54 8.89 6.36
C THR A 24 -2.52 9.02 7.87
N VAL A 25 -1.37 8.71 8.45
CA VAL A 25 -1.13 8.69 9.90
C VAL A 25 0.03 9.61 10.28
N GLU A 26 -0.04 10.19 11.48
CA GLU A 26 1.05 10.98 12.07
C GLU A 26 1.95 10.04 12.90
N ARG A 27 2.84 9.32 12.21
CA ARG A 27 3.77 8.32 12.79
C ARG A 27 5.10 8.31 12.01
N PRO A 28 6.22 7.82 12.59
CA PRO A 28 7.49 7.71 11.87
C PRO A 28 7.39 6.78 10.65
N TYR A 29 7.97 7.18 9.52
CA TYR A 29 7.95 6.40 8.28
C TYR A 29 8.45 4.96 8.46
N ASP A 30 9.59 4.77 9.13
CA ASP A 30 10.21 3.45 9.24
C ASP A 30 9.35 2.48 10.06
N GLU A 31 8.57 2.98 11.02
CA GLU A 31 7.61 2.16 11.78
C GLU A 31 6.43 1.75 10.90
N VAL A 32 5.78 2.69 10.22
CA VAL A 32 4.61 2.40 9.37
C VAL A 32 5.00 1.49 8.20
N ARG A 33 6.18 1.68 7.61
CA ARG A 33 6.70 0.80 6.56
C ARG A 33 6.97 -0.62 7.08
N GLN A 34 7.50 -0.75 8.30
CA GLN A 34 7.72 -2.06 8.91
C GLN A 34 6.38 -2.73 9.25
N ASP A 35 5.44 -2.01 9.85
CA ASP A 35 4.10 -2.53 10.16
C ASP A 35 3.37 -3.00 8.90
N LEU A 36 3.55 -2.30 7.78
CA LEU A 36 3.00 -2.71 6.48
C LEU A 36 3.62 -4.02 5.96
N GLU A 37 4.94 -4.20 6.12
CA GLU A 37 5.62 -5.45 5.79
C GLU A 37 5.17 -6.59 6.71
N ASP A 38 5.09 -6.32 8.01
CA ASP A 38 4.63 -7.25 9.05
C ASP A 38 3.20 -7.72 8.79
N ALA A 39 2.29 -6.81 8.43
CA ALA A 39 0.91 -7.13 8.09
C ALA A 39 0.82 -8.09 6.87
N ILE A 40 1.72 -7.97 5.90
CA ILE A 40 1.80 -8.93 4.78
C ILE A 40 2.30 -10.29 5.27
N VAL A 41 3.43 -10.34 5.97
CA VAL A 41 4.08 -11.62 6.34
C VAL A 41 3.36 -12.38 7.45
N ASN A 42 2.67 -11.68 8.36
CA ASN A 42 1.85 -12.29 9.41
C ASN A 42 0.65 -13.06 8.85
N ARG A 43 0.23 -12.74 7.62
CA ARG A 43 -0.78 -13.51 6.86
C ARG A 43 -0.20 -14.74 6.14
N GLY A 44 1.11 -14.97 6.26
CA GLY A 44 1.83 -16.05 5.58
C GLY A 44 2.14 -15.74 4.12
N TYR A 45 2.02 -14.48 3.69
CA TYR A 45 2.42 -14.05 2.36
C TYR A 45 3.92 -13.75 2.30
N VAL A 46 4.47 -13.80 1.10
CA VAL A 46 5.87 -13.47 0.84
C VAL A 46 5.93 -12.19 0.04
N VAL A 47 6.67 -11.20 0.54
CA VAL A 47 7.04 -10.00 -0.24
C VAL A 47 8.07 -10.44 -1.27
N ASP A 48 7.70 -10.36 -2.56
CA ASP A 48 8.55 -10.80 -3.67
C ASP A 48 9.46 -9.68 -4.20
N TYR A 49 9.05 -8.42 -4.01
CA TYR A 49 9.81 -7.25 -4.39
C TYR A 49 9.46 -6.01 -3.57
N ASN A 50 10.47 -5.19 -3.30
CA ASN A 50 10.30 -3.85 -2.74
C ASN A 50 10.87 -2.81 -3.73
N ALA A 51 10.00 -1.92 -4.19
CA ALA A 51 10.33 -0.82 -5.09
C ALA A 51 10.72 0.44 -4.31
N HIS A 52 11.99 0.85 -4.39
CA HIS A 52 12.49 2.09 -3.77
C HIS A 52 12.19 3.32 -4.65
N ILE A 53 10.93 3.74 -4.70
CA ILE A 53 10.43 4.80 -5.58
C ILE A 53 11.06 6.15 -5.26
N GLY A 54 11.18 6.50 -3.97
CA GLY A 54 11.77 7.75 -3.52
C GLY A 54 13.22 7.89 -3.96
N ASP A 55 14.01 6.83 -3.76
CA ASP A 55 15.42 6.76 -4.18
C ASP A 55 15.56 6.86 -5.70
N MET A 56 14.70 6.17 -6.44
CA MET A 56 14.67 6.24 -7.90
C MET A 56 14.41 7.68 -8.36
N LEU A 57 13.37 8.34 -7.85
CA LEU A 57 13.03 9.71 -8.22
C LEU A 57 14.12 10.71 -7.83
N SER A 58 14.74 10.54 -6.66
CA SER A 58 15.86 11.36 -6.20
C SER A 58 17.06 11.23 -7.15
N ARG A 59 17.43 10.00 -7.50
CA ARG A 59 18.58 9.72 -8.37
C ARG A 59 18.39 10.23 -9.80
N THR A 60 17.17 10.19 -10.34
CA THR A 60 16.88 10.61 -11.71
C THR A 60 16.46 12.08 -11.84
N ALA A 61 16.44 12.85 -10.75
CA ALA A 61 15.90 14.19 -10.74
C ALA A 61 16.61 15.12 -11.74
N GLU A 62 17.95 15.10 -11.77
CA GLU A 62 18.73 15.92 -12.69
C GLU A 62 18.53 15.52 -14.15
N ASP A 63 18.47 14.21 -14.44
CA ASP A 63 18.31 13.66 -15.79
C ASP A 63 17.01 14.13 -16.47
N VAL A 64 15.95 14.38 -15.68
CA VAL A 64 14.63 14.81 -16.16
C VAL A 64 14.36 16.30 -15.90
N GLY A 65 15.34 17.05 -15.39
CA GLY A 65 15.21 18.49 -15.09
C GLY A 65 14.27 18.81 -13.92
N ALA A 66 14.08 17.89 -12.98
CA ALA A 66 13.24 18.08 -11.81
C ALA A 66 13.96 18.94 -10.75
N GLY A 67 13.31 20.01 -10.30
CA GLY A 67 13.86 20.96 -9.32
C GLY A 67 13.31 20.84 -7.90
N ARG A 68 12.44 19.88 -7.61
CA ARG A 68 11.82 19.71 -6.29
C ARG A 68 11.78 18.25 -5.84
N ALA A 69 12.04 18.01 -4.57
CA ALA A 69 11.77 16.72 -3.93
C ALA A 69 10.25 16.52 -3.77
N ILE A 70 9.77 15.33 -4.14
CA ILE A 70 8.36 14.94 -3.95
C ILE A 70 8.20 14.22 -2.61
N TYR A 71 9.12 13.31 -2.32
CA TYR A 71 9.11 12.45 -1.14
C TYR A 71 10.41 12.60 -0.35
N THR A 72 10.31 12.45 0.97
CA THR A 72 11.47 12.14 1.82
C THR A 72 11.80 10.66 1.73
N LYS A 73 10.78 9.80 1.76
CA LYS A 73 10.85 8.36 1.52
C LYS A 73 9.59 7.88 0.80
N ALA A 74 9.73 6.95 -0.13
CA ALA A 74 8.61 6.34 -0.82
C ALA A 74 8.98 4.93 -1.33
N GLU A 75 8.15 3.96 -0.99
CA GLU A 75 8.35 2.55 -1.33
C GLU A 75 7.04 1.92 -1.79
N ALA A 76 7.13 0.82 -2.52
CA ALA A 76 5.99 -0.06 -2.79
C ALA A 76 6.40 -1.52 -2.65
N MET A 77 5.62 -2.28 -1.89
CA MET A 77 5.82 -3.69 -1.65
C MET A 77 4.87 -4.50 -2.54
N GLN A 78 5.43 -5.56 -3.13
CA GLN A 78 4.73 -6.48 -4.00
C GLN A 78 4.67 -7.86 -3.35
N PHE A 79 3.50 -8.49 -3.45
CA PHE A 79 3.27 -9.84 -2.96
C PHE A 79 2.08 -10.47 -3.71
N CYS A 80 1.90 -11.79 -3.58
CA CYS A 80 0.65 -12.44 -4.00
C CYS A 80 0.16 -13.40 -2.90
N SER A 81 -1.15 -13.65 -2.91
CA SER A 81 -1.78 -14.75 -2.18
C SER A 81 -2.05 -15.90 -3.14
N ALA A 82 -1.41 -17.05 -2.96
CA ALA A 82 -1.57 -18.20 -3.85
C ALA A 82 -3.04 -18.63 -4.01
N VAL A 83 -3.82 -18.54 -2.93
CA VAL A 83 -5.25 -18.88 -2.92
C VAL A 83 -6.06 -17.87 -3.71
N LEU A 84 -5.90 -16.57 -3.42
CA LEU A 84 -6.68 -15.53 -4.10
C LEU A 84 -6.27 -15.38 -5.57
N SER A 85 -4.98 -15.45 -5.88
CA SER A 85 -4.49 -15.38 -7.26
C SER A 85 -4.99 -16.56 -8.08
N ARG A 86 -5.03 -17.78 -7.51
CA ARG A 86 -5.64 -18.93 -8.19
C ARG A 86 -7.12 -18.69 -8.47
N LYS A 87 -7.90 -18.28 -7.46
CA LYS A 87 -9.34 -17.98 -7.60
C LYS A 87 -9.58 -16.95 -8.72
N ALA A 88 -8.82 -15.85 -8.72
CA ALA A 88 -8.97 -14.80 -9.73
C ALA A 88 -8.61 -15.28 -11.14
N MET A 89 -7.51 -16.01 -11.31
CA MET A 89 -7.08 -16.49 -12.64
C MET A 89 -7.95 -17.63 -13.19
N GLU A 90 -8.57 -18.43 -12.31
CA GLU A 90 -9.56 -19.44 -12.72
C GLU A 90 -10.88 -18.79 -13.13
N ALA A 91 -11.26 -17.66 -12.53
CA ALA A 91 -12.41 -16.88 -12.95
C ALA A 91 -12.19 -16.18 -14.31
N ASP A 92 -10.98 -15.64 -14.54
CA ASP A 92 -10.52 -15.16 -15.85
C ASP A 92 -8.98 -15.16 -15.89
N PRO A 93 -8.33 -15.86 -16.84
CA PRO A 93 -6.87 -15.84 -16.99
C PRO A 93 -6.27 -14.44 -17.15
N MET A 94 -7.01 -13.47 -17.69
CA MET A 94 -6.56 -12.08 -17.81
C MET A 94 -6.36 -11.37 -16.48
N ASN A 95 -6.93 -11.89 -15.38
CA ASN A 95 -6.66 -11.38 -14.03
C ASN A 95 -5.19 -11.52 -13.61
N ILE A 96 -4.37 -12.25 -14.38
CA ILE A 96 -2.90 -12.22 -14.23
C ILE A 96 -2.32 -10.81 -14.25
N ALA A 97 -2.97 -9.85 -14.94
CA ALA A 97 -2.55 -8.46 -14.96
C ALA A 97 -2.58 -7.76 -13.58
N TYR A 98 -3.22 -8.37 -12.58
CA TYR A 98 -3.32 -7.85 -11.23
C TYR A 98 -2.38 -8.52 -10.21
N CYS A 99 -1.67 -9.61 -10.55
CA CYS A 99 -0.60 -10.16 -9.68
C CYS A 99 0.77 -9.76 -10.25
N PRO A 100 1.67 -9.16 -9.45
CA PRO A 100 1.55 -9.00 -8.00
C PRO A 100 0.65 -7.87 -7.51
N TYR A 101 0.10 -8.08 -6.33
CA TYR A 101 -0.64 -7.05 -5.59
C TYR A 101 0.37 -6.07 -5.02
N VAL A 102 0.00 -4.79 -4.98
CA VAL A 102 0.92 -3.70 -4.65
C VAL A 102 0.34 -2.83 -3.54
N LEU A 103 1.13 -2.65 -2.48
CA LEU A 103 0.89 -1.69 -1.40
C LEU A 103 1.98 -0.63 -1.49
N PHE A 104 1.61 0.65 -1.38
CA PHE A 104 2.57 1.76 -1.36
C PHE A 104 2.63 2.38 0.03
N VAL A 105 3.79 2.95 0.36
CA VAL A 105 4.02 3.74 1.58
C VAL A 105 4.92 4.92 1.26
N TYR A 106 4.52 6.14 1.61
CA TYR A 106 5.33 7.32 1.38
C TYR A 106 5.20 8.39 2.47
N GLU A 107 6.22 9.21 2.59
CA GLU A 107 6.21 10.49 3.31
C GLU A 107 6.57 11.60 2.33
N ARG A 108 5.78 12.69 2.30
CA ARG A 108 6.03 13.81 1.38
C ARG A 108 7.04 14.78 1.97
N ALA A 109 7.84 15.39 1.10
CA ALA A 109 8.85 16.36 1.51
C ALA A 109 8.26 17.65 2.14
N ASP A 110 7.03 18.01 1.80
CA ASP A 110 6.34 19.21 2.31
C ASP A 110 5.47 18.95 3.55
N THR A 111 5.28 17.68 3.94
CA THR A 111 4.54 17.27 5.15
C THR A 111 5.28 16.16 5.89
N PRO A 112 6.51 16.42 6.40
CA PRO A 112 7.27 15.43 7.16
C PRO A 112 6.53 15.03 8.45
N GLY A 113 6.65 13.76 8.85
CA GLY A 113 5.93 13.18 9.98
C GLY A 113 4.49 12.76 9.67
N SER A 114 4.04 12.88 8.41
CA SER A 114 2.78 12.33 7.93
C SER A 114 3.04 11.27 6.86
N VAL A 115 2.69 10.02 7.18
CA VAL A 115 2.94 8.86 6.31
C VAL A 115 1.63 8.39 5.72
N THR A 116 1.61 8.20 4.40
CA THR A 116 0.46 7.61 3.70
C THR A 116 0.78 6.18 3.30
N VAL A 117 -0.12 5.26 3.62
CA VAL A 117 -0.14 3.87 3.14
C VAL A 117 -1.38 3.63 2.30
N GLY A 118 -1.29 2.77 1.29
CA GLY A 118 -2.46 2.50 0.44
C GLY A 118 -2.24 1.47 -0.65
N HIS A 119 -3.30 1.25 -1.43
CA HIS A 119 -3.29 0.40 -2.63
C HIS A 119 -4.21 0.97 -3.71
N ARG A 120 -4.04 0.48 -4.93
CA ARG A 120 -4.98 0.71 -6.02
C ARG A 120 -6.15 -0.26 -5.90
N LYS A 121 -7.38 0.21 -6.12
CA LYS A 121 -8.57 -0.65 -6.28
C LYS A 121 -8.43 -1.50 -7.54
N LEU A 122 -8.75 -2.77 -7.46
CA LEU A 122 -8.76 -3.66 -8.62
C LEU A 122 -10.03 -3.41 -9.45
N GLY A 123 -9.99 -3.81 -10.73
CA GLY A 123 -11.05 -3.49 -11.69
C GLY A 123 -12.37 -4.21 -11.37
N GLU A 124 -13.44 -3.82 -12.07
CA GLU A 124 -14.78 -4.44 -11.92
C GLU A 124 -14.84 -5.90 -12.42
N GLY A 125 -13.74 -6.44 -12.94
CA GLY A 125 -13.69 -7.77 -13.54
C GLY A 125 -14.39 -7.86 -14.90
N THR A 126 -14.21 -8.98 -15.58
CA THR A 126 -14.84 -9.28 -16.89
C THR A 126 -16.14 -10.06 -16.77
N SER A 127 -16.40 -10.60 -15.57
CA SER A 127 -17.56 -11.42 -15.21
C SER A 127 -17.84 -11.27 -13.71
N ALA A 128 -19.01 -11.73 -13.24
CA ALA A 128 -19.34 -11.68 -11.81
C ALA A 128 -18.33 -12.46 -10.94
N ALA A 129 -17.86 -13.62 -11.39
CA ALA A 129 -16.84 -14.40 -10.68
C ALA A 129 -15.49 -13.68 -10.64
N SER A 130 -15.12 -13.00 -11.74
CA SER A 130 -13.92 -12.17 -11.77
C SER A 130 -14.06 -10.97 -10.83
N ALA A 131 -15.22 -10.29 -10.83
CA ALA A 131 -15.49 -9.15 -9.96
C ALA A 131 -15.39 -9.54 -8.48
N GLU A 132 -15.99 -10.67 -8.11
CA GLU A 132 -15.93 -11.21 -6.75
C GLU A 132 -14.49 -11.52 -6.34
N ALA A 133 -13.73 -12.23 -7.19
CA ALA A 133 -12.36 -12.58 -6.87
C ALA A 133 -11.43 -11.36 -6.73
N LEU A 134 -11.62 -10.32 -7.55
CA LEU A 134 -10.89 -9.07 -7.43
C LEU A 134 -11.31 -8.28 -6.18
N GLY A 135 -12.60 -8.31 -5.84
CA GLY A 135 -13.12 -7.72 -4.61
C GLY A 135 -12.56 -8.36 -3.33
N ASP A 136 -12.41 -9.69 -3.32
CA ASP A 136 -11.77 -10.40 -2.20
C ASP A 136 -10.30 -9.96 -2.02
N ILE A 137 -9.59 -9.73 -3.13
CA ILE A 137 -8.21 -9.23 -3.09
C ILE A 137 -8.19 -7.79 -2.57
N ASP A 138 -9.06 -6.91 -3.07
CA ASP A 138 -9.18 -5.53 -2.59
C ASP A 138 -9.47 -5.47 -1.09
N GLY A 139 -10.32 -6.38 -0.58
CA GLY A 139 -10.61 -6.51 0.85
C GLY A 139 -9.34 -6.80 1.66
N VAL A 140 -8.56 -7.80 1.25
CA VAL A 140 -7.29 -8.14 1.93
C VAL A 140 -6.28 -6.99 1.86
N LEU A 141 -6.20 -6.28 0.72
CA LEU A 141 -5.32 -5.12 0.60
C LEU A 141 -5.75 -3.98 1.52
N THR A 142 -7.06 -3.75 1.65
CA THR A 142 -7.62 -2.74 2.57
C THR A 142 -7.30 -3.10 4.03
N GLU A 143 -7.53 -4.35 4.44
CA GLU A 143 -7.22 -4.82 5.79
C GLU A 143 -5.73 -4.64 6.15
N ILE A 144 -4.83 -4.91 5.21
CA ILE A 144 -3.38 -4.72 5.42
C ILE A 144 -3.04 -3.24 5.60
N VAL A 145 -3.67 -2.35 4.82
CA VAL A 145 -3.46 -0.89 4.94
C VAL A 145 -3.97 -0.37 6.28
N GLU A 146 -5.15 -0.80 6.72
CA GLU A 146 -5.74 -0.42 8.01
C GLU A 146 -4.88 -0.93 9.18
N GLU A 147 -4.44 -2.18 9.15
CA GLU A 147 -3.56 -2.75 10.18
C GLU A 147 -2.22 -1.98 10.28
N ALA A 148 -1.60 -1.65 9.15
CA ALA A 148 -0.37 -0.87 9.12
C ALA A 148 -0.55 0.56 9.64
N ALA A 149 -1.75 1.13 9.46
CA ALA A 149 -2.12 2.43 10.02
C ALA A 149 -2.39 2.36 11.55
N GLY A 150 -2.58 1.16 12.10
CA GLY A 150 -2.95 0.93 13.49
C GLY A 150 -4.45 1.10 13.76
N GLU A 151 -5.29 0.85 12.75
CA GLU A 151 -6.76 0.88 12.82
C GLU A 151 -7.37 -0.51 13.04
#